data_AF-E3VWV3-F1
#
_entry.id   AF-E3VWV3-F1
#
_cell.length_a   1.000
_cell.length_b   1.000
_cell.length_c   1.000
_cell.angle_alpha   90.00
_cell.angle_beta   90.00
_cell.angle_gamma   90.00
#
_symmetry.space_group_name_H-M   'P 1'
#
loop_
_entity.id
_entity.type
_entity.pdbx_description
1 polymer ?
#
loop_
_entity_poly.entity_id
_entity_poly.type
_entity_poly.pdbx_seq_one_letter_code
_entity_poly.pdbx_strand_id
1 'polypeptide(L)'
;GWRLSLGLASLPAAFLFVGSVVIIETPASLVERNQESQGLSTLKKIRGVEDVDAEFEQIKMACEAAREVKDPFKTLMKRSSMPPLIIGVMMQVFQQFTGINAIMFYAPVLFQTVGFKNDASLLSSVITGLVNVFSTLVSIYGVDRVGRRKLLLQACVQMFISQTAIGAILLVHLKGSNSLDEGLAGLVVVLVCLFVMSFAWSWGPLGWLIPSETFPLEIRTSGFACAVSSNMLFTFIIAQAFLSMMCHMRAFIFFFFAAWIVAMGLFVLFLLPETKNVPIDAMVERVWKQHPVWKRFMDDYDGKEDVKNVGMII
;
A
#
# COMPACT_ATOMS: atom_id res chain seq x y z
N GLY A 1 -9.16 -32.78 0.69
CA GLY A 1 -9.46 -31.36 0.95
C GLY A 1 -8.21 -30.49 0.89
N TRP A 2 -7.44 -30.43 1.98
CA TRP A 2 -6.34 -29.45 2.17
C TRP A 2 -5.25 -29.48 1.08
N ARG A 3 -4.86 -30.66 0.57
CA ARG A 3 -3.91 -30.79 -0.54
C ARG A 3 -4.40 -30.13 -1.83
N LEU A 4 -5.70 -30.26 -2.11
CA LEU A 4 -6.33 -29.62 -3.27
C LEU A 4 -6.36 -28.10 -3.09
N SER A 5 -6.65 -27.61 -1.88
CA SER A 5 -6.64 -26.19 -1.54
C SER A 5 -5.25 -25.55 -1.72
N LEU A 6 -4.17 -26.25 -1.35
CA LEU A 6 -2.80 -25.79 -1.60
C LEU A 6 -2.42 -25.93 -3.09
N GLY A 7 -2.83 -27.04 -3.73
CA GLY A 7 -2.58 -27.28 -5.15
C GLY A 7 -3.25 -26.25 -6.06
N LEU A 8 -4.43 -25.73 -5.69
CA LEU A 8 -5.14 -24.67 -6.41
C LEU A 8 -4.33 -23.37 -6.52
N ALA A 9 -3.40 -23.09 -5.59
CA ALA A 9 -2.48 -21.95 -5.71
C ALA A 9 -1.53 -22.05 -6.91
N SER A 10 -1.33 -23.24 -7.47
CA SER A 10 -0.54 -23.42 -8.69
C SER A 10 -1.23 -22.88 -9.95
N LEU A 11 -2.57 -22.75 -9.96
CA LEU A 11 -3.30 -22.25 -11.12
C LEU A 11 -3.02 -20.76 -11.40
N PRO A 12 -3.13 -19.82 -10.44
CA PRO A 12 -2.69 -18.44 -10.65
C PRO A 12 -1.21 -18.33 -11.02
N ALA A 13 -0.34 -19.17 -10.42
CA ALA A 13 1.08 -19.18 -10.75
C ALA A 13 1.35 -19.62 -12.19
N ALA A 14 0.67 -20.64 -12.68
CA ALA A 14 0.75 -21.08 -14.07
C ALA A 14 0.22 -20.01 -15.03
N PHE A 15 -0.87 -19.35 -14.68
CA PHE A 15 -1.42 -18.25 -15.48
C PHE A 15 -0.44 -17.06 -15.56
N LEU A 16 0.18 -16.69 -14.44
CA LEU A 16 1.23 -15.65 -14.40
C LEU A 16 2.46 -16.07 -15.20
N PHE A 17 2.86 -17.34 -15.13
CA PHE A 17 3.99 -17.86 -15.91
C PHE A 17 3.73 -17.75 -17.42
N VAL A 18 2.58 -18.25 -17.89
CA VAL A 18 2.19 -18.13 -19.30
C VAL A 18 2.04 -16.67 -19.71
N GLY A 19 1.41 -15.85 -18.88
CA GLY A 19 1.26 -14.41 -19.12
C GLY A 19 2.59 -13.68 -19.23
N SER A 20 3.57 -14.02 -18.40
CA SER A 20 4.92 -13.41 -18.42
C SER A 20 5.68 -13.66 -19.72
N VAL A 21 5.41 -14.79 -20.41
CA VAL A 21 6.00 -15.09 -21.72
C VAL A 21 5.36 -14.26 -22.84
N VAL A 22 4.11 -13.83 -22.65
CA VAL A 22 3.34 -13.06 -23.65
C VAL A 22 3.47 -11.55 -23.45
N ILE A 23 3.72 -11.10 -22.20
CA ILE A 23 3.88 -9.68 -21.87
C ILE A 23 5.13 -9.11 -22.53
N ILE A 24 4.95 -7.96 -23.17
CA ILE A 24 6.04 -7.20 -23.77
C ILE A 24 6.80 -6.47 -22.66
N GLU A 25 8.12 -6.48 -22.73
CA GLU A 25 9.01 -5.77 -21.80
C GLU A 25 8.69 -4.27 -21.71
N THR A 26 8.93 -3.63 -20.57
CA THR A 26 8.65 -2.21 -20.40
C THR A 26 9.63 -1.37 -21.24
N PRO A 27 9.18 -0.25 -21.86
CA PRO A 27 10.07 0.62 -22.65
C PRO A 27 11.31 1.07 -21.88
N ALA A 28 11.16 1.39 -20.60
CA ALA A 28 12.26 1.77 -19.72
C ALA A 28 13.30 0.64 -19.55
N SER A 29 12.88 -0.62 -19.38
CA SER A 29 13.84 -1.74 -19.27
C SER A 29 14.56 -2.02 -20.59
N LEU A 30 13.89 -1.85 -21.73
CA LEU A 30 14.51 -2.00 -23.06
C LEU A 30 15.57 -0.92 -23.31
N VAL A 31 15.28 0.34 -22.94
CA VAL A 31 16.25 1.44 -23.02
C VAL A 31 17.45 1.18 -22.11
N GLU A 32 17.22 0.71 -20.88
CA GLU A 32 18.29 0.33 -19.95
C GLU A 32 19.22 -0.77 -20.51
N ARG A 33 18.67 -1.70 -21.29
CA ARG A 33 19.43 -2.77 -21.99
C ARG A 33 20.09 -2.32 -23.30
N ASN A 34 20.10 -1.02 -23.62
CA ASN A 34 20.60 -0.44 -24.88
C ASN A 34 19.78 -0.83 -26.13
N GLN A 35 18.51 -1.22 -25.97
CA GLN A 35 17.62 -1.60 -27.07
C GLN A 35 16.62 -0.46 -27.38
N GLU A 36 17.14 0.73 -27.68
CA GLU A 36 16.35 1.95 -27.87
C GLU A 36 15.28 1.84 -28.97
N SER A 37 15.62 1.24 -30.12
CA SER A 37 14.68 1.06 -31.23
C SER A 37 13.49 0.16 -30.87
N GLN A 38 13.71 -0.87 -30.05
CA GLN A 38 12.65 -1.74 -29.54
C GLN A 38 11.84 -1.04 -28.45
N GLY A 39 12.48 -0.22 -27.60
CA GLY A 39 11.81 0.61 -26.62
C GLY A 39 10.83 1.60 -27.26
N LEU A 40 11.25 2.29 -28.32
CA LEU A 40 10.42 3.22 -29.09
C LEU A 40 9.21 2.50 -29.73
N SER A 41 9.45 1.38 -30.41
CA SER A 41 8.39 0.55 -31.02
C SER A 41 7.38 0.07 -29.98
N THR A 42 7.86 -0.34 -28.81
CA THR A 42 7.02 -0.79 -27.70
C THR A 42 6.20 0.36 -27.12
N LEU A 43 6.79 1.56 -26.97
CA LEU A 43 6.09 2.76 -26.51
C LEU A 43 4.98 3.16 -27.48
N LYS A 44 5.25 3.16 -28.80
CA LYS A 44 4.25 3.39 -29.85
C LYS A 44 3.11 2.38 -29.77
N LYS A 45 3.43 1.10 -29.53
CA LYS A 45 2.43 0.03 -29.39
C LYS A 45 1.56 0.17 -28.13
N ILE A 46 2.12 0.62 -27.02
CA ILE A 46 1.39 0.82 -25.74
C ILE A 46 0.50 2.07 -25.81
N ARG A 47 1.02 3.18 -26.33
CA ARG A 47 0.29 4.45 -26.42
C ARG A 47 -0.70 4.47 -27.58
N GLY A 48 -0.48 3.66 -28.61
CA GLY A 48 -1.34 3.59 -29.80
C GLY A 48 -1.22 4.82 -30.72
N VAL A 49 -0.17 5.64 -30.55
CA VAL A 49 0.12 6.85 -31.32
C VAL A 49 1.57 6.83 -31.78
N GLU A 50 1.86 7.46 -32.92
CA GLU A 50 3.23 7.52 -33.46
C GLU A 50 4.07 8.66 -32.85
N ASP A 51 3.42 9.71 -32.35
CA ASP A 51 4.05 10.89 -31.74
C ASP A 51 4.32 10.63 -30.24
N VAL A 52 5.33 9.81 -29.96
CA VAL A 52 5.81 9.48 -28.60
C VAL A 52 7.26 9.87 -28.40
N ASP A 53 7.87 10.58 -29.36
CA ASP A 53 9.30 10.85 -29.37
C ASP A 53 9.72 11.71 -28.16
N ALA A 54 8.89 12.69 -27.76
CA ALA A 54 9.12 13.50 -26.56
C ALA A 54 9.03 12.68 -25.25
N GLU A 55 8.07 11.75 -25.14
CA GLU A 55 7.97 10.85 -23.97
C GLU A 55 9.14 9.86 -23.96
N PHE A 56 9.56 9.38 -25.13
CA PHE A 56 10.70 8.48 -25.26
C PHE A 56 12.02 9.14 -24.86
N GLU A 57 12.24 10.40 -25.25
CA GLU A 57 13.42 11.17 -24.78
C GLU A 57 13.43 11.34 -23.27
N GLN A 58 12.28 11.61 -22.63
CA GLN A 58 12.19 11.68 -21.16
C GLN A 58 12.57 10.35 -20.50
N ILE A 59 12.08 9.22 -21.04
CA ILE A 59 12.45 7.89 -20.56
C ILE A 59 13.95 7.65 -20.74
N LYS A 60 14.53 8.06 -21.88
CA LYS A 60 15.95 7.91 -22.16
C LYS A 60 16.81 8.71 -21.19
N MET A 61 16.51 9.98 -20.96
CA MET A 61 17.23 10.81 -19.99
C MET A 61 17.14 10.20 -18.58
N ALA A 62 15.97 9.72 -18.17
CA ALA A 62 15.81 9.08 -16.86
C ALA A 62 16.59 7.75 -16.75
N CYS A 63 16.66 6.96 -17.82
CA CYS A 63 17.46 5.74 -17.87
C CYS A 63 18.97 6.02 -17.87
N GLU A 64 19.42 7.08 -18.55
CA GLU A 64 20.82 7.52 -18.54
C GLU A 64 21.24 7.99 -17.14
N ALA A 65 20.41 8.81 -16.49
CA ALA A 65 20.63 9.23 -15.10
C ALA A 65 20.69 8.03 -14.14
N ALA A 66 19.78 7.06 -14.29
CA ALA A 66 19.81 5.81 -13.53
C ALA A 66 21.08 4.98 -13.75
N ARG A 67 21.61 4.98 -14.97
CA ARG A 67 22.81 4.21 -15.34
C ARG A 67 24.10 4.81 -14.76
N GLU A 68 24.13 6.11 -14.50
CA GLU A 68 25.26 6.76 -13.82
C GLU A 68 25.37 6.35 -12.32
N VAL A 69 24.29 5.84 -11.74
CA VAL A 69 24.25 5.37 -10.35
C VAL A 69 24.87 3.97 -10.23
N LYS A 70 26.20 3.91 -10.06
CA LYS A 70 26.96 2.66 -9.89
C LYS A 70 26.58 1.82 -8.65
N ASP A 71 26.05 2.46 -7.59
CA ASP A 71 25.63 1.79 -6.34
C ASP A 71 24.22 2.26 -5.90
N PRO A 72 23.15 1.55 -6.31
CA PRO A 72 21.77 1.92 -5.98
C PRO A 72 21.49 1.94 -4.47
N PHE A 73 22.02 0.98 -3.70
CA PHE A 73 21.84 0.92 -2.24
C PHE A 73 22.58 2.04 -1.49
N LYS A 74 23.77 2.43 -1.97
CA LYS A 74 24.53 3.54 -1.37
C LYS A 74 23.88 4.88 -1.70
N THR A 75 23.28 5.00 -2.88
CA THR A 75 22.52 6.16 -3.33
C THR A 75 21.15 6.27 -2.65
N LEU A 76 20.55 5.14 -2.29
CA LEU A 76 19.35 5.08 -1.45
C LEU A 76 19.59 5.64 -0.03
N MET A 77 20.81 5.48 0.50
CA MET A 77 21.23 6.04 1.80
C MET A 77 21.63 7.52 1.74
N LYS A 78 21.61 8.16 0.56
CA LYS A 78 21.87 9.61 0.44
C LYS A 78 20.71 10.43 1.00
N ARG A 79 21.04 11.61 1.52
CA ARG A 79 20.11 12.51 2.20
C ARG A 79 18.88 12.89 1.37
N SER A 80 19.04 13.04 0.06
CA SER A 80 17.95 13.35 -0.90
C SER A 80 16.99 12.19 -1.14
N SER A 81 17.45 10.94 -1.01
CA SER A 81 16.68 9.71 -1.21
C SER A 81 16.00 9.19 0.05
N MET A 82 16.37 9.73 1.21
CA MET A 82 15.83 9.33 2.52
C MET A 82 14.33 9.64 2.69
N PRO A 83 13.79 10.80 2.27
CA PRO A 83 12.36 11.08 2.40
C PRO A 83 11.45 10.03 1.72
N PRO A 84 11.62 9.69 0.42
CA PRO A 84 10.80 8.66 -0.22
C PRO A 84 11.05 7.26 0.37
N LEU A 85 12.28 6.94 0.79
CA LEU A 85 12.57 5.68 1.48
C LEU A 85 11.82 5.56 2.81
N ILE A 86 11.86 6.60 3.64
CA ILE A 86 11.19 6.62 4.95
C ILE A 86 9.68 6.52 4.74
N ILE A 87 9.10 7.29 3.81
CA ILE A 87 7.66 7.18 3.53
C ILE A 87 7.31 5.78 3.02
N GLY A 88 8.07 5.24 2.07
CA GLY A 88 7.80 3.93 1.50
C GLY A 88 7.87 2.80 2.54
N VAL A 89 8.90 2.81 3.39
CA VAL A 89 9.04 1.83 4.49
C VAL A 89 7.93 2.03 5.53
N MET A 90 7.71 3.26 6.01
CA MET A 90 6.72 3.54 7.04
C MET A 90 5.30 3.23 6.59
N MET A 91 4.94 3.48 5.33
CA MET A 91 3.65 3.07 4.76
C MET A 91 3.44 1.56 4.89
N GLN A 92 4.47 0.76 4.61
CA GLN A 92 4.39 -0.69 4.71
C GLN A 92 4.39 -1.20 6.15
N VAL A 93 5.11 -0.53 7.04
CA VAL A 93 5.05 -0.81 8.47
C VAL A 93 3.64 -0.52 9.00
N PHE A 94 3.12 0.69 8.76
CA PHE A 94 1.79 1.10 9.20
C PHE A 94 0.69 0.22 8.60
N GLN A 95 0.82 -0.23 7.36
CA GLN A 95 -0.11 -1.18 6.75
C GLN A 95 -0.27 -2.44 7.61
N GLN A 96 0.82 -2.98 8.17
CA GLN A 96 0.77 -4.14 9.05
C GLN A 96 0.23 -3.79 10.45
N PHE A 97 0.63 -2.64 10.99
CA PHE A 97 0.12 -2.13 12.28
C PHE A 97 -1.33 -1.66 12.24
N THR A 98 -2.00 -1.63 11.08
CA THR A 98 -3.47 -1.49 11.03
C THR A 98 -4.18 -2.63 11.76
N GLY A 99 -3.53 -3.80 11.91
CA GLY A 99 -4.15 -4.98 12.47
C GLY A 99 -5.03 -5.76 11.48
N ILE A 100 -4.89 -5.52 10.17
CA ILE A 100 -5.66 -6.24 9.15
C ILE A 100 -5.48 -7.75 9.25
N ASN A 101 -4.24 -8.25 9.40
CA ASN A 101 -3.99 -9.69 9.54
C ASN A 101 -4.63 -10.25 10.81
N ALA A 102 -4.54 -9.51 11.92
CA ALA A 102 -5.17 -9.87 13.19
C ALA A 102 -6.69 -10.00 13.05
N ILE A 103 -7.34 -9.02 12.40
CA ILE A 103 -8.79 -9.05 12.16
C ILE A 103 -9.17 -10.18 11.21
N MET A 104 -8.39 -10.42 10.16
CA MET A 104 -8.66 -11.50 9.20
C MET A 104 -8.56 -12.90 9.84
N PHE A 105 -7.64 -13.10 10.79
CA PHE A 105 -7.56 -14.36 11.55
C PHE A 105 -8.62 -14.47 12.63
N TYR A 106 -8.99 -13.36 13.26
CA TYR A 106 -9.96 -13.35 14.34
C TYR A 106 -11.40 -13.41 13.84
N ALA A 107 -11.72 -12.82 12.69
CA ALA A 107 -13.08 -12.76 12.16
C ALA A 107 -13.76 -14.14 12.05
N PRO A 108 -13.15 -15.19 11.47
CA PRO A 108 -13.76 -16.52 11.43
C PRO A 108 -13.97 -17.13 12.83
N VAL A 109 -13.02 -16.92 13.75
CA VAL A 109 -13.11 -17.41 15.14
C VAL A 109 -14.22 -16.70 15.91
N LEU A 110 -14.36 -15.39 15.70
CA LEU A 110 -15.47 -14.59 16.22
C LEU A 110 -16.80 -15.09 15.66
N PHE A 111 -16.87 -15.33 14.36
CA PHE A 111 -18.09 -15.82 13.71
C PHE A 111 -18.50 -17.20 14.21
N GLN A 112 -17.54 -18.08 14.53
CA GLN A 112 -17.82 -19.39 15.13
C GLN A 112 -18.26 -19.30 16.60
N THR A 113 -17.60 -18.47 17.42
CA THR A 113 -17.94 -18.32 18.84
C THR A 113 -19.30 -17.67 19.07
N VAL A 114 -19.75 -16.87 18.10
CA VAL A 114 -21.06 -16.21 18.08
C VAL A 114 -22.23 -17.16 17.76
N GLY A 115 -21.98 -18.41 17.35
CA GLY A 115 -23.06 -19.38 17.13
C GLY A 115 -23.76 -19.28 15.78
N PHE A 116 -23.25 -18.46 14.84
CA PHE A 116 -23.61 -18.60 13.43
C PHE A 116 -23.23 -20.01 13.00
N LYS A 117 -24.23 -20.88 12.78
CA LYS A 117 -24.06 -22.22 12.19
C LYS A 117 -23.06 -22.14 11.03
N ASN A 118 -22.24 -23.16 10.83
CA ASN A 118 -21.12 -23.16 9.86
C ASN A 118 -21.46 -22.52 8.49
N ASP A 119 -22.69 -22.66 8.01
CA ASP A 119 -23.19 -22.04 6.76
C ASP A 119 -23.22 -20.50 6.81
N ALA A 120 -23.60 -19.90 7.93
CA ALA A 120 -23.66 -18.44 8.12
C ALA A 120 -22.27 -17.81 8.34
N SER A 121 -21.31 -18.54 8.92
CA SER A 121 -19.91 -18.09 9.02
C SER A 121 -19.22 -18.07 7.64
N LEU A 122 -19.48 -19.09 6.81
CA LEU A 122 -19.06 -19.11 5.41
C LEU A 122 -19.71 -17.97 4.63
N LEU A 123 -21.02 -17.77 4.76
CA LEU A 123 -21.73 -16.68 4.09
C LEU A 123 -21.19 -15.30 4.49
N SER A 124 -20.89 -15.08 5.77
CA SER A 124 -20.32 -13.81 6.26
C SER A 124 -18.90 -13.56 5.71
N SER A 125 -18.09 -14.62 5.59
CA SER A 125 -16.76 -14.53 4.97
C SER A 125 -16.85 -14.20 3.48
N VAL A 126 -17.82 -14.79 2.76
CA VAL A 126 -18.09 -14.47 1.35
C VAL A 126 -18.56 -13.03 1.20
N ILE A 127 -19.47 -12.55 2.05
CA ILE A 127 -19.93 -11.16 2.04
C ILE A 127 -18.76 -10.20 2.30
N THR A 128 -17.91 -10.49 3.28
CA THR A 128 -16.72 -9.67 3.57
C THR A 128 -15.77 -9.63 2.37
N GLY A 129 -15.58 -10.77 1.71
CA GLY A 129 -14.79 -10.87 0.47
C GLY A 129 -15.38 -10.04 -0.67
N LEU A 130 -16.70 -10.10 -0.88
CA LEU A 130 -17.38 -9.28 -1.90
C LEU A 130 -17.26 -7.79 -1.60
N VAL A 131 -17.48 -7.38 -0.34
CA VAL A 131 -17.31 -5.99 0.10
C VAL A 131 -15.88 -5.52 -0.14
N ASN A 132 -14.88 -6.37 0.12
CA ASN A 132 -13.48 -6.05 -0.16
C ASN A 132 -13.24 -5.79 -1.67
N VAL A 133 -13.79 -6.65 -2.55
CA VAL A 133 -13.68 -6.47 -4.01
C VAL A 133 -14.36 -5.17 -4.47
N PHE A 134 -15.60 -4.92 -4.05
CA PHE A 134 -16.31 -3.68 -4.40
C PHE A 134 -15.61 -2.44 -3.86
N SER A 135 -15.10 -2.48 -2.63
CA SER A 135 -14.34 -1.39 -2.04
C SER A 135 -13.06 -1.09 -2.82
N THR A 136 -12.39 -2.15 -3.31
CA THR A 136 -11.21 -2.00 -4.15
C THR A 136 -11.54 -1.31 -5.48
N LEU A 137 -12.68 -1.63 -6.10
CA LEU A 137 -13.15 -0.91 -7.31
C LEU A 137 -13.42 0.57 -7.02
N VAL A 138 -14.02 0.88 -5.87
CA VAL A 138 -14.24 2.26 -5.42
C VAL A 138 -12.91 2.99 -5.24
N SER A 139 -11.86 2.32 -4.72
CA SER A 139 -10.52 2.89 -4.64
C SER A 139 -9.97 3.27 -6.01
N ILE A 140 -10.08 2.37 -6.99
CA ILE A 140 -9.54 2.62 -8.33
C ILE A 140 -10.14 3.90 -8.90
N TYR A 141 -11.46 4.11 -8.73
CA TYR A 141 -12.12 5.33 -9.18
C TYR A 141 -11.85 6.55 -8.29
N GLY A 142 -11.79 6.33 -6.97
CA GLY A 142 -11.71 7.39 -5.96
C GLY A 142 -10.31 8.00 -5.82
N VAL A 143 -9.26 7.21 -6.00
CA VAL A 143 -7.86 7.63 -5.76
C VAL A 143 -7.45 8.80 -6.66
N ASP A 144 -7.89 8.81 -7.91
CA ASP A 144 -7.57 9.89 -8.84
C ASP A 144 -8.50 11.11 -8.69
N ARG A 145 -9.70 10.94 -8.11
CA ARG A 145 -10.65 12.04 -7.91
C ARG A 145 -10.42 12.77 -6.59
N VAL A 146 -10.33 12.05 -5.48
CA VAL A 146 -10.32 12.60 -4.11
C VAL A 146 -8.91 12.98 -3.66
N GLY A 147 -7.88 12.28 -4.14
CA GLY A 147 -6.49 12.43 -3.69
C GLY A 147 -6.10 11.38 -2.65
N ARG A 148 -4.82 11.01 -2.64
CA ARG A 148 -4.29 9.87 -1.86
C ARG A 148 -4.33 10.18 -0.36
N ARG A 149 -3.95 11.40 0.04
CA ARG A 149 -3.86 11.80 1.45
C ARG A 149 -5.24 11.85 2.11
N LYS A 150 -6.24 12.41 1.43
CA LYS A 150 -7.62 12.51 1.98
C LYS A 150 -8.26 11.14 2.19
N LEU A 151 -8.03 10.20 1.26
CA LEU A 151 -8.53 8.82 1.40
C LEU A 151 -7.88 8.08 2.58
N LEU A 152 -6.56 8.23 2.76
CA LEU A 152 -5.87 7.65 3.91
C LEU A 152 -6.40 8.20 5.24
N LEU A 153 -6.62 9.51 5.34
CA LEU A 153 -7.13 10.13 6.56
C LEU A 153 -8.57 9.72 6.88
N GLN A 154 -9.44 9.71 5.87
CA GLN A 154 -10.82 9.25 6.02
C GLN A 154 -10.84 7.81 6.52
N ALA A 155 -10.00 6.94 5.94
CA ALA A 155 -9.91 5.56 6.35
C ALA A 155 -9.37 5.40 7.77
N CYS A 156 -8.38 6.20 8.19
CA CYS A 156 -7.91 6.18 9.58
C CYS A 156 -9.04 6.48 10.56
N VAL A 157 -9.88 7.48 10.28
CA VAL A 157 -11.03 7.80 11.15
C VAL A 157 -12.03 6.64 11.20
N GLN A 158 -12.38 6.06 10.05
CA GLN A 158 -13.33 4.95 9.98
C GLN A 158 -12.80 3.68 10.67
N MET A 159 -11.53 3.33 10.44
CA MET A 159 -10.88 2.19 11.07
C MET A 159 -10.76 2.38 12.58
N PHE A 160 -10.43 3.59 13.04
CA PHE A 160 -10.34 3.93 14.47
C PHE A 160 -11.68 3.75 15.18
N ILE A 161 -12.76 4.29 14.60
CA ILE A 161 -14.11 4.16 15.17
C ILE A 161 -14.51 2.68 15.22
N SER A 162 -14.28 1.94 14.13
CA SER A 162 -14.67 0.54 14.02
C SER A 162 -13.91 -0.34 15.01
N GLN A 163 -12.58 -0.20 15.11
CA GLN A 163 -11.78 -0.97 16.08
C GLN A 163 -12.08 -0.62 17.53
N THR A 164 -12.28 0.67 17.83
CA THR A 164 -12.63 1.10 19.19
C THR A 164 -14.00 0.56 19.59
N ALA A 165 -14.97 0.58 18.68
CA ALA A 165 -16.30 0.01 18.91
C ALA A 165 -16.24 -1.51 19.15
N ILE A 166 -15.50 -2.24 18.30
CA ILE A 166 -15.30 -3.69 18.47
C ILE A 166 -14.63 -3.99 19.83
N GLY A 167 -13.54 -3.27 20.15
CA GLY A 167 -12.82 -3.42 21.41
C GLY A 167 -13.71 -3.15 22.64
N ALA A 168 -14.54 -2.10 22.60
CA ALA A 168 -15.46 -1.75 23.67
C ALA A 168 -16.56 -2.81 23.86
N ILE A 169 -17.19 -3.27 22.77
CA ILE A 169 -18.22 -4.31 22.81
C ILE A 169 -17.66 -5.59 23.43
N LEU A 170 -16.48 -6.02 22.96
CA LEU A 170 -15.81 -7.21 23.46
C LEU A 170 -15.40 -7.07 24.93
N LEU A 171 -14.91 -5.89 25.37
CA LEU A 171 -14.48 -5.68 26.75
C LEU A 171 -15.64 -5.74 27.75
N VAL A 172 -16.81 -5.21 27.38
CA VAL A 172 -18.01 -5.22 28.23
C VAL A 172 -18.64 -6.61 28.27
N HIS A 173 -18.77 -7.29 27.13
CA HIS A 173 -19.52 -8.54 27.04
C HIS A 173 -18.70 -9.79 27.38
N LEU A 174 -17.39 -9.85 27.13
CA LEU A 174 -16.57 -11.01 27.53
C LEU A 174 -16.42 -11.18 29.05
N LYS A 175 -16.68 -10.14 29.86
CA LYS A 175 -16.56 -10.22 31.32
C LYS A 175 -17.82 -10.71 32.02
N GLY A 176 -19.00 -10.59 31.40
CA GLY A 176 -20.29 -10.78 32.06
C GLY A 176 -21.08 -12.02 31.64
N SER A 177 -20.91 -12.51 30.41
CA SER A 177 -21.65 -13.65 29.89
C SER A 177 -20.78 -14.39 28.86
N ASN A 178 -20.63 -15.71 28.99
CA ASN A 178 -19.98 -16.54 27.96
C ASN A 178 -20.84 -16.68 26.68
N SER A 179 -21.90 -15.88 26.52
CA SER A 179 -22.68 -15.76 25.29
C SER A 179 -22.90 -14.29 24.94
N LEU A 180 -22.52 -13.95 23.71
CA LEU A 180 -22.94 -12.71 23.05
C LEU A 180 -24.38 -12.87 22.57
N ASP A 181 -25.21 -11.86 22.79
CA ASP A 181 -26.55 -11.79 22.18
C ASP A 181 -26.41 -11.75 20.64
N GLU A 182 -27.29 -12.45 19.92
CA GLU A 182 -27.21 -12.59 18.44
C GLU A 182 -27.19 -11.22 17.73
N GLY A 183 -27.87 -10.22 18.28
CA GLY A 183 -27.88 -8.85 17.74
C GLY A 183 -26.54 -8.12 17.87
N LEU A 184 -25.88 -8.24 19.02
CA LEU A 184 -24.55 -7.66 19.28
C LEU A 184 -23.47 -8.31 18.41
N ALA A 185 -23.61 -9.61 18.20
CA ALA A 185 -22.80 -10.39 17.30
C ALA A 185 -22.87 -9.91 15.84
N GLY A 186 -24.09 -9.72 15.31
CA GLY A 186 -24.30 -9.14 13.99
C GLY A 186 -23.69 -7.74 13.86
N LEU A 187 -23.77 -6.92 14.92
CA LEU A 187 -23.14 -5.60 14.95
C LEU A 187 -21.60 -5.69 14.85
N VAL A 188 -20.96 -6.62 15.56
CA VAL A 188 -19.50 -6.84 15.46
C VAL A 188 -19.10 -7.26 14.04
N VAL A 189 -19.88 -8.12 13.39
CA VAL A 189 -19.65 -8.51 11.99
C VAL A 189 -19.70 -7.28 11.07
N VAL A 190 -20.72 -6.44 11.20
CA VAL A 190 -20.84 -5.20 10.41
C VAL A 190 -19.64 -4.28 10.64
N LEU A 191 -19.20 -4.12 11.89
CA LEU A 191 -18.03 -3.31 12.22
C LEU A 191 -16.73 -3.86 11.61
N VAL A 192 -16.55 -5.19 11.60
CA VAL A 192 -15.43 -5.85 10.93
C VAL A 192 -15.49 -5.61 9.42
N CYS A 193 -16.66 -5.74 8.80
CA CYS A 193 -16.85 -5.44 7.38
C CYS A 193 -16.53 -3.98 7.06
N LEU A 194 -16.98 -3.03 7.89
CA LEU A 194 -16.67 -1.61 7.75
C LEU A 194 -15.19 -1.32 7.88
N PHE A 195 -14.50 -2.00 8.80
CA PHE A 195 -13.04 -1.93 8.94
C PHE A 195 -12.35 -2.43 7.67
N VAL A 196 -12.67 -3.65 7.22
CA VAL A 196 -12.06 -4.27 6.02
C VAL A 196 -12.32 -3.42 4.78
N MET A 197 -13.55 -2.90 4.63
CA MET A 197 -13.91 -2.00 3.54
C MET A 197 -13.04 -0.75 3.53
N SER A 198 -12.85 -0.11 4.70
CA SER A 198 -12.01 1.09 4.78
C SER A 198 -10.54 0.82 4.52
N PHE A 199 -10.00 -0.32 4.95
CA PHE A 199 -8.65 -0.73 4.63
C PHE A 199 -8.48 -0.98 3.12
N ALA A 200 -9.44 -1.70 2.52
CA ALA A 200 -9.44 -2.11 1.13
C ALA A 200 -9.42 -0.93 0.14
N TRP A 201 -10.11 0.17 0.45
CA TRP A 201 -10.11 1.32 -0.44
C TRP A 201 -8.97 2.32 -0.24
N SER A 202 -8.11 2.11 0.75
CA SER A 202 -7.10 3.08 1.18
C SER A 202 -5.75 2.40 1.36
N TRP A 203 -5.40 2.02 2.59
CA TRP A 203 -4.11 1.49 3.00
C TRP A 203 -3.72 0.20 2.27
N GLY A 204 -4.70 -0.59 1.79
CA GLY A 204 -4.44 -1.72 0.90
C GLY A 204 -3.74 -1.26 -0.39
N PRO A 205 -4.44 -0.61 -1.32
CA PRO A 205 -3.86 -0.18 -2.60
C PRO A 205 -2.85 0.97 -2.47
N LEU A 206 -3.13 1.96 -1.63
CA LEU A 206 -2.27 3.14 -1.46
C LEU A 206 -0.94 2.81 -0.77
N GLY A 207 -0.90 1.75 0.05
CA GLY A 207 0.35 1.25 0.64
C GLY A 207 1.37 0.82 -0.41
N TRP A 208 0.91 0.36 -1.58
CA TRP A 208 1.78 -0.04 -2.70
C TRP A 208 1.93 1.05 -3.75
N LEU A 209 0.88 1.85 -3.98
CA LEU A 209 0.88 2.93 -4.97
C LEU A 209 1.77 4.12 -4.57
N ILE A 210 1.71 4.56 -3.32
CA ILE A 210 2.48 5.73 -2.87
C ILE A 210 3.99 5.49 -2.97
N PRO A 211 4.54 4.34 -2.52
CA PRO A 211 5.95 4.04 -2.75
C PRO A 211 6.32 4.06 -4.24
N SER A 212 5.49 3.50 -5.13
CA SER A 212 5.80 3.49 -6.56
C SER A 212 5.76 4.88 -7.21
N GLU A 213 4.92 5.80 -6.72
CA GLU A 213 4.84 7.19 -7.16
C GLU A 213 5.96 8.09 -6.58
N THR A 214 6.47 7.75 -5.39
CA THR A 214 7.45 8.61 -4.67
C THR A 214 8.90 8.25 -4.94
N PHE A 215 9.21 7.02 -5.35
CA PHE A 215 10.58 6.63 -5.65
C PHE A 215 11.05 7.12 -7.04
N PRO A 216 12.18 7.87 -7.10
CA PRO A 216 12.87 8.17 -8.34
C PRO A 216 13.23 6.89 -9.09
N LEU A 217 13.21 6.93 -10.43
CA LEU A 217 13.42 5.75 -11.28
C LEU A 217 14.72 4.99 -10.94
N GLU A 218 15.80 5.71 -10.67
CA GLU A 218 17.14 5.17 -10.38
C GLU A 218 17.19 4.27 -9.13
N ILE A 219 16.42 4.63 -8.10
CA ILE A 219 16.43 3.94 -6.80
C ILE A 219 15.12 3.18 -6.54
N ARG A 220 14.19 3.17 -7.50
CA ARG A 220 12.85 2.58 -7.33
C ARG A 220 12.91 1.11 -7.01
N THR A 221 13.68 0.34 -7.76
CA THR A 221 13.78 -1.11 -7.55
C THR A 221 14.33 -1.44 -6.17
N SER A 222 15.42 -0.76 -5.76
CA SER A 222 16.04 -0.96 -4.43
C SER A 222 15.15 -0.46 -3.29
N GLY A 223 14.52 0.71 -3.44
CA GLY A 223 13.60 1.28 -2.45
C GLY A 223 12.36 0.43 -2.25
N PHE A 224 11.78 -0.08 -3.35
CA PHE A 224 10.63 -0.98 -3.30
C PHE A 224 11.01 -2.33 -2.69
N ALA A 225 12.21 -2.85 -2.96
CA ALA A 225 12.73 -4.04 -2.29
C ALA A 225 12.80 -3.84 -0.76
N CYS A 226 13.35 -2.71 -0.28
CA CYS A 226 13.37 -2.38 1.15
C CYS A 226 11.96 -2.27 1.75
N ALA A 227 11.01 -1.67 1.01
CA ALA A 227 9.62 -1.54 1.44
C ALA A 227 8.94 -2.92 1.56
N VAL A 228 9.10 -3.80 0.56
CA VAL A 228 8.59 -5.19 0.57
C VAL A 228 9.21 -6.00 1.70
N SER A 229 10.54 -5.94 1.88
CA SER A 229 11.23 -6.63 2.97
C SER A 229 10.73 -6.17 4.33
N SER A 230 10.49 -4.87 4.52
CA SER A 230 9.91 -4.32 5.74
C SER A 230 8.48 -4.84 5.94
N ASN A 231 7.65 -4.82 4.88
CA ASN A 231 6.28 -5.36 4.94
C ASN A 231 6.26 -6.83 5.41
N MET A 232 7.10 -7.68 4.83
CA MET A 232 7.19 -9.09 5.18
C MET A 232 7.73 -9.30 6.60
N LEU A 233 8.74 -8.53 7.01
CA LEU A 233 9.31 -8.60 8.36
C LEU A 233 8.26 -8.25 9.42
N PHE A 234 7.52 -7.14 9.25
CA PHE A 234 6.50 -6.75 10.21
C PHE A 234 5.27 -7.67 10.16
N THR A 235 4.94 -8.24 9.00
CA THR A 235 3.95 -9.31 8.90
C THR A 235 4.35 -10.50 9.78
N PHE A 236 5.60 -10.95 9.69
CA PHE A 236 6.13 -12.03 10.51
C PHE A 236 6.10 -11.68 12.01
N ILE A 237 6.58 -10.50 12.40
CA ILE A 237 6.59 -10.04 13.80
C ILE A 237 5.18 -10.02 14.38
N ILE A 238 4.22 -9.41 13.67
CA ILE A 238 2.83 -9.35 14.15
C ILE A 238 2.24 -10.75 14.22
N ALA A 239 2.44 -11.61 13.22
CA ALA A 239 1.90 -12.97 13.22
C ALA A 239 2.42 -13.79 14.42
N GLN A 240 3.72 -13.68 14.76
CA GLN A 240 4.30 -14.36 15.91
C GLN A 240 3.79 -13.78 17.25
N ALA A 241 3.71 -12.45 17.36
CA ALA A 241 3.25 -11.79 18.56
C ALA A 241 1.73 -11.93 18.78
N PHE A 242 0.96 -12.16 17.72
CA PHE A 242 -0.50 -12.14 17.74
C PHE A 242 -1.10 -13.18 18.69
N LEU A 243 -0.61 -14.43 18.66
CA LEU A 243 -1.08 -15.50 19.56
C LEU A 243 -0.86 -15.12 21.03
N SER A 244 0.33 -14.60 21.36
CA SER A 244 0.64 -14.16 22.72
C SER A 244 -0.22 -12.98 23.16
N MET A 245 -0.44 -12.00 22.27
CA MET A 245 -1.32 -10.86 22.51
C MET A 245 -2.78 -11.29 22.69
N MET A 246 -3.28 -12.26 21.93
CA MET A 246 -4.65 -12.77 22.12
C MET A 246 -4.83 -13.44 23.49
N CYS A 247 -3.85 -14.22 23.95
CA CYS A 247 -3.93 -14.91 25.24
C CYS A 247 -3.95 -13.95 26.44
N HIS A 248 -3.11 -12.90 26.41
CA HIS A 248 -2.96 -11.97 27.53
C HIS A 248 -3.86 -10.75 27.45
N MET A 249 -4.05 -10.20 26.25
CA MET A 249 -4.68 -8.89 26.05
C MET A 249 -6.12 -8.99 25.52
N ARG A 250 -6.61 -10.14 25.04
CA ARG A 250 -8.00 -10.34 24.53
C ARG A 250 -8.57 -9.10 23.83
N ALA A 251 -9.50 -8.38 24.45
CA ALA A 251 -10.15 -7.18 23.90
C ALA A 251 -9.21 -5.94 23.79
N PHE A 252 -8.17 -5.84 24.62
CA PHE A 252 -7.18 -4.77 24.59
C PHE A 252 -6.34 -4.75 23.32
N ILE A 253 -6.29 -5.85 22.56
CA ILE A 253 -5.58 -5.88 21.28
C ILE A 253 -6.17 -4.90 20.25
N PHE A 254 -7.49 -4.72 20.26
CA PHE A 254 -8.17 -3.78 19.36
C PHE A 254 -7.88 -2.32 19.73
N PHE A 255 -7.75 -2.03 21.03
CA PHE A 255 -7.33 -0.71 21.49
C PHE A 255 -5.86 -0.42 21.16
N PHE A 256 -4.99 -1.44 21.21
CA PHE A 256 -3.60 -1.33 20.78
C PHE A 256 -3.51 -0.95 19.29
N PHE A 257 -4.23 -1.66 18.42
CA PHE A 257 -4.28 -1.31 17.00
C PHE A 257 -4.94 0.05 16.75
N ALA A 258 -5.99 0.42 17.51
CA ALA A 258 -6.63 1.72 17.40
C ALA A 258 -5.66 2.87 17.74
N ALA A 259 -4.80 2.70 18.75
CA ALA A 259 -3.76 3.68 19.08
C ALA A 259 -2.76 3.84 17.92
N TRP A 260 -2.35 2.73 17.28
CA TRP A 260 -1.52 2.78 16.07
C TRP A 260 -2.24 3.43 14.88
N ILE A 261 -3.56 3.29 14.76
CA ILE A 261 -4.36 3.99 13.73
C ILE A 261 -4.29 5.51 13.90
N VAL A 262 -4.29 6.01 15.14
CA VAL A 262 -4.09 7.44 15.40
C VAL A 262 -2.68 7.87 15.02
N ALA A 263 -1.66 7.09 15.39
CA ALA A 263 -0.27 7.38 15.04
C ALA A 263 -0.04 7.44 13.52
N MET A 264 -0.60 6.50 12.76
CA MET A 264 -0.54 6.52 11.29
C MET A 264 -1.35 7.68 10.69
N GLY A 265 -2.49 8.04 11.29
CA GLY A 265 -3.24 9.24 10.89
C GLY A 265 -2.42 10.52 11.05
N LEU A 266 -1.73 10.67 12.19
CA LEU A 266 -0.81 11.78 12.43
C LEU A 266 0.37 11.77 11.44
N PHE A 267 0.93 10.60 11.14
CA PHE A 267 1.96 10.46 10.12
C PHE A 267 1.48 10.96 8.74
N VAL A 268 0.28 10.57 8.32
CA VAL A 268 -0.31 11.05 7.05
C VAL A 268 -0.62 12.56 7.08
N LEU A 269 -0.99 13.10 8.24
CA LEU A 269 -1.20 14.54 8.40
C LEU A 269 0.09 15.34 8.30
N PHE A 270 1.18 14.90 8.93
CA PHE A 270 2.38 15.73 9.07
C PHE A 270 3.50 15.39 8.08
N LEU A 271 3.61 14.14 7.63
CA LEU A 271 4.75 13.67 6.85
C LEU A 271 4.39 13.28 5.41
N LEU A 272 3.13 12.93 5.13
CA LEU A 272 2.71 12.52 3.78
C LEU A 272 2.23 13.73 2.96
N PRO A 273 2.97 14.15 1.91
CA PRO A 273 2.45 15.12 0.97
C PRO A 273 1.40 14.50 0.03
N GLU A 274 0.61 15.35 -0.63
CA GLU A 274 -0.32 14.90 -1.67
C GLU A 274 0.45 14.60 -2.97
N THR A 275 0.35 13.36 -3.46
CA THR A 275 1.05 12.89 -4.67
C THR A 275 0.20 12.99 -5.94
N LYS A 276 -1.07 13.39 -5.81
CA LYS A 276 -2.02 13.45 -6.94
C LYS A 276 -1.55 14.40 -8.05
N ASN A 277 -1.54 13.89 -9.29
CA ASN A 277 -1.25 14.62 -10.54
C ASN A 277 0.15 15.26 -10.61
N VAL A 278 1.10 14.79 -9.80
CA VAL A 278 2.49 15.24 -9.89
C VAL A 278 3.29 14.22 -10.71
N PRO A 279 3.90 14.63 -11.85
CA PRO A 279 4.80 13.76 -12.58
C PRO A 279 5.94 13.31 -11.66
N ILE A 280 6.36 12.05 -11.77
CA ILE A 280 7.40 11.42 -10.94
C ILE A 280 8.66 12.30 -10.88
N ASP A 281 9.05 12.88 -12.01
CA ASP A 281 10.26 13.71 -12.14
C ASP A 281 10.12 15.06 -11.42
N ALA A 282 8.89 15.55 -11.27
CA ALA A 282 8.58 16.80 -10.57
C ALA A 282 8.30 16.62 -9.06
N MET A 283 8.30 15.38 -8.54
CA MET A 283 8.05 15.10 -7.12
C MET A 283 9.08 15.80 -6.21
N VAL A 284 10.36 15.76 -6.57
CA VAL A 284 11.46 16.35 -5.78
C VAL A 284 11.27 17.86 -5.62
N GLU A 285 10.92 18.55 -6.70
CA GLU A 285 10.86 20.00 -6.73
C GLU A 285 9.52 20.57 -6.26
N ARG A 286 8.39 19.99 -6.68
CA ARG A 286 7.05 20.52 -6.34
C ARG A 286 6.57 20.06 -4.98
N VAL A 287 7.00 18.89 -4.51
CA VAL A 287 6.44 18.27 -3.31
C VAL A 287 7.46 18.26 -2.17
N TRP A 288 8.64 17.70 -2.39
CA TRP A 288 9.61 17.50 -1.32
C TRP A 288 10.30 18.79 -0.86
N LYS A 289 10.66 19.70 -1.78
CA LYS A 289 11.27 21.01 -1.46
C LYS A 289 10.30 22.00 -0.81
N GLN A 290 8.99 21.86 -1.03
CA GLN A 290 7.97 22.71 -0.42
C GLN A 290 7.50 22.22 0.95
N HIS A 291 7.77 20.95 1.29
CA HIS A 291 7.30 20.36 2.52
C HIS A 291 8.13 20.83 3.74
N PRO A 292 7.50 21.32 4.83
CA PRO A 292 8.20 21.94 5.96
C PRO A 292 9.16 20.98 6.69
N VAL A 293 8.86 19.67 6.69
CA VAL A 293 9.68 18.63 7.33
C VAL A 293 10.80 18.13 6.40
N TRP A 294 10.53 18.03 5.09
CA TRP A 294 11.41 17.32 4.15
C TRP A 294 12.35 18.26 3.39
N LYS A 295 12.08 19.57 3.38
CA LYS A 295 12.93 20.57 2.74
C LYS A 295 14.40 20.47 3.16
N ARG A 296 14.66 20.23 4.46
CA ARG A 296 16.02 20.10 5.04
C ARG A 296 16.82 18.91 4.51
N PHE A 297 16.17 17.94 3.88
CA PHE A 297 16.80 16.77 3.27
C PHE A 297 17.11 16.99 1.78
N MET A 298 16.58 18.07 1.20
CA MET A 298 16.73 18.43 -0.22
C MET A 298 17.64 19.64 -0.46
N ASP A 299 18.26 20.19 0.59
CA ASP A 299 19.13 21.38 0.50
C ASP A 299 20.44 21.10 -0.29
N ASP A 300 20.90 19.85 -0.35
CA ASP A 300 22.07 19.42 -1.15
C ASP A 300 21.67 18.90 -2.56
N TYR A 301 20.40 18.97 -2.94
CA TYR A 301 19.94 18.55 -4.28
C TYR A 301 20.14 19.69 -5.28
N ASP A 302 21.35 19.74 -5.86
CA ASP A 302 21.73 20.62 -6.97
C ASP A 302 20.94 20.25 -8.24
N GLY A 303 19.68 20.66 -8.30
CA GLY A 303 18.83 20.59 -9.51
C GLY A 303 19.25 21.59 -10.60
N LYS A 304 20.54 21.90 -10.72
CA LYS A 304 21.04 22.88 -11.70
C LYS A 304 21.14 22.33 -13.13
N GLU A 305 20.97 21.03 -13.33
CA GLU A 305 20.94 20.44 -14.67
C GLU A 305 19.51 20.15 -15.19
N ASP A 306 18.56 19.76 -14.34
CA ASP A 306 17.18 19.47 -14.80
C ASP A 306 16.33 20.73 -15.08
N VAL A 307 16.56 21.84 -14.36
CA VAL A 307 15.74 23.05 -14.51
C VAL A 307 16.10 23.86 -15.76
N LYS A 308 17.31 23.72 -16.32
CA LYS A 308 17.67 24.43 -17.55
C LYS A 308 16.91 23.93 -18.79
N ASN A 309 16.52 22.65 -18.81
CA ASN A 309 15.80 22.08 -19.96
C ASN A 309 14.30 22.37 -19.94
N VAL A 310 13.70 22.65 -18.77
CA VAL A 310 12.26 22.98 -18.69
C VAL A 310 11.98 24.45 -19.03
N GLY A 311 12.92 25.36 -18.76
CA GLY A 311 12.77 26.78 -19.10
C GLY A 311 12.76 27.11 -20.59
N MET A 312 13.03 26.13 -21.47
CA MET A 312 13.03 26.30 -22.92
C MET A 312 11.77 25.74 -23.61
N ILE A 313 10.85 25.13 -22.86
CA ILE A 313 9.64 24.47 -23.40
C ILE A 313 8.36 25.00 -22.71
N ILE A 314 8.23 26.32 -22.58
CA ILE A 314 6.94 27.01 -22.43
C ILE A 314 6.74 27.89 -23.65
#